data_AF-A0A946ECY3-F1
#
_entry.id   AF-A0A946ECY3-F1
#
_cell.length_a   1.000
_cell.length_b   1.000
_cell.length_c   1.000
_cell.angle_alpha   90.00
_cell.angle_beta   90.00
_cell.angle_gamma   90.00
#
_symmetry.space_group_name_H-M   'P 1'
#
loop_
_entity.id
_entity.type
_entity.pdbx_description
1 polymer ?
#
loop_
_entity_poly.entity_id
_entity_poly.type
_entity_poly.pdbx_seq_one_letter_code
_entity_poly.pdbx_strand_id
1 'polypeptide(L)'
;MNIHATVDNFKNERFRIISLDTASILSAWYEKICFWELLMIIGQLDGNTSFGINDYIDMMQTRKVTRLTVQRFIKSRILAGDLIEVKGAKKSRKTLGLSQSLEDAISLYFSELSV
;
A
#
# COMPACT_ATOMS: atom_id res chain seq x y z
N MET A 1 -22.96 -24.20 12.02
CA MET A 1 -22.28 -22.89 11.95
C MET A 1 -22.99 -21.96 12.92
N ASN A 2 -22.30 -21.41 13.92
CA ASN A 2 -22.93 -20.58 14.95
C ASN A 2 -23.17 -19.18 14.38
N ILE A 3 -24.43 -18.83 14.12
CA ILE A 3 -24.84 -17.57 13.47
C ILE A 3 -24.32 -16.35 14.24
N HIS A 4 -24.24 -16.43 15.57
CA HIS A 4 -23.71 -15.35 16.41
C HIS A 4 -22.22 -15.09 16.14
N ALA A 5 -21.40 -16.14 16.05
CA ALA A 5 -19.99 -16.00 15.71
C ALA A 5 -19.78 -15.38 14.31
N THR A 6 -20.66 -15.71 13.36
CA THR A 6 -20.61 -15.13 12.01
C THR A 6 -20.97 -13.64 11.99
N VAL A 7 -21.97 -13.21 12.76
CA VAL A 7 -22.36 -11.78 12.88
C VAL A 7 -21.26 -10.97 13.56
N ASP A 8 -20.62 -11.50 14.60
CA ASP A 8 -19.53 -10.83 15.30
C ASP A 8 -18.30 -10.64 14.38
N ASN A 9 -17.99 -11.62 13.53
CA ASN A 9 -16.93 -11.48 12.53
C ASN A 9 -17.18 -10.33 11.55
N PHE A 10 -18.41 -10.20 11.03
CA PHE A 10 -18.77 -9.08 10.14
C PHE A 10 -18.70 -7.72 10.84
N LYS A 11 -19.13 -7.67 12.11
CA LYS A 11 -19.05 -6.46 12.92
C LYS A 11 -17.60 -6.03 13.15
N ASN A 12 -16.72 -6.97 13.50
CA ASN A 12 -15.30 -6.71 13.73
C ASN A 12 -14.60 -6.24 12.45
N GLU A 13 -14.85 -6.91 11.32
CA GLU A 13 -14.29 -6.50 10.03
C GLU A 13 -14.76 -5.09 9.63
N ARG A 14 -16.03 -4.78 9.84
CA ARG A 14 -16.56 -3.43 9.58
C ARG A 14 -15.87 -2.37 10.43
N PHE A 15 -15.64 -2.63 11.73
CA PHE A 15 -14.92 -1.71 12.58
C PHE A 15 -13.48 -1.49 12.11
N ARG A 16 -12.80 -2.56 11.68
CA ARG A 16 -11.44 -2.48 11.14
C ARG A 16 -11.37 -1.65 9.85
N ILE A 17 -12.32 -1.84 8.93
CA ILE A 17 -12.34 -1.04 7.69
C ILE A 17 -12.53 0.46 8.01
N ILE A 18 -13.39 0.79 8.98
CA ILE A 18 -13.64 2.17 9.38
C ILE A 18 -12.40 2.79 10.06
N SER A 19 -11.68 2.03 10.90
CA SER A 19 -10.46 2.54 11.55
C SER A 19 -9.34 2.81 10.55
N LEU A 20 -9.23 1.99 9.50
CA LEU A 20 -8.27 2.21 8.40
C LEU A 20 -8.55 3.48 7.61
N ASP A 21 -9.81 3.85 7.44
CA ASP A 21 -10.23 5.02 6.66
C ASP A 21 -10.06 6.37 7.42
N THR A 22 -10.27 6.37 8.74
CA THR A 22 -10.46 7.62 9.51
C THR A 22 -9.21 8.27 10.10
N ALA A 23 -8.10 7.53 10.28
CA ALA A 23 -6.93 8.04 11.00
C ALA A 23 -5.57 7.68 10.41
N SER A 24 -5.53 6.87 9.34
CA SER A 24 -4.30 6.24 8.91
C SER A 24 -3.73 6.88 7.65
N ILE A 25 -2.40 6.99 7.62
CA ILE A 25 -1.59 7.15 6.40
C ILE A 25 -1.98 6.11 5.32
N LEU A 26 -2.59 5.00 5.72
CA LEU A 26 -3.10 3.93 4.84
C LEU A 26 -4.40 4.27 4.11
N SER A 27 -5.19 5.25 4.55
CA SER A 27 -6.51 5.57 3.95
C SER A 27 -6.45 5.75 2.42
N ALA A 28 -5.48 6.51 1.94
CA ALA A 28 -5.25 6.72 0.50
C ALA A 28 -4.88 5.43 -0.26
N TRP A 29 -4.23 4.48 0.41
CA TRP A 29 -3.83 3.20 -0.16
C TRP A 29 -5.00 2.21 -0.23
N TYR A 30 -5.97 2.32 0.68
CA TYR A 30 -7.18 1.50 0.70
C TYR A 30 -8.28 1.95 -0.25
N GLU A 31 -8.19 3.15 -0.82
CA GLU A 31 -9.22 3.70 -1.73
C GLU A 31 -9.52 2.76 -2.92
N LYS A 32 -8.49 2.04 -3.41
CA LYS A 32 -8.63 1.04 -4.46
C LYS A 32 -7.76 -0.17 -4.16
N ILE A 33 -8.29 -1.36 -4.41
CA ILE A 33 -7.55 -2.63 -4.23
C ILE A 33 -6.21 -2.63 -4.98
N CYS A 34 -6.13 -1.98 -6.14
CA CYS A 34 -4.90 -1.90 -6.91
C CYS A 34 -3.85 -0.98 -6.29
N PHE A 35 -4.26 0.04 -5.54
CA PHE A 35 -3.30 0.86 -4.79
C PHE A 35 -2.80 0.10 -3.57
N TRP A 36 -3.67 -0.68 -2.93
CA TRP A 36 -3.25 -1.59 -1.87
C TRP A 36 -2.24 -2.64 -2.36
N GLU A 37 -2.51 -3.29 -3.49
CA GLU A 37 -1.55 -4.21 -4.13
C GLU A 37 -0.22 -3.53 -4.46
N LEU A 38 -0.27 -2.31 -5.01
CA LEU A 38 0.93 -1.52 -5.30
C LEU A 38 1.77 -1.27 -4.03
N LEU A 39 1.13 -0.96 -2.90
CA LEU A 39 1.81 -0.82 -1.63
C LEU A 39 2.56 -2.10 -1.24
N MET A 40 1.89 -3.25 -1.37
CA MET A 40 2.48 -4.55 -1.07
C MET A 40 3.70 -4.83 -1.96
N ILE A 41 3.61 -4.52 -3.26
CA ILE A 41 4.73 -4.69 -4.21
C ILE A 41 5.91 -3.79 -3.82
N ILE A 42 5.66 -2.51 -3.52
CA ILE A 42 6.74 -1.57 -3.13
C ILE A 42 7.38 -2.02 -1.82
N GLY A 43 6.58 -2.36 -0.80
CA GLY A 43 7.10 -2.85 0.48
C GLY A 43 7.86 -4.18 0.36
N GLN A 44 7.43 -5.09 -0.52
CA GLN A 44 8.15 -6.34 -0.78
C GLN A 44 9.52 -6.10 -1.43
N LEU A 45 9.64 -5.08 -2.28
CA LEU A 45 10.86 -4.78 -3.02
C LEU A 45 11.79 -3.81 -2.28
N ASP A 46 11.29 -3.07 -1.30
CA ASP A 46 12.04 -2.26 -0.34
C ASP A 46 13.26 -1.52 -0.93
N GLY A 47 13.02 -0.61 -1.86
CA GLY A 47 14.10 0.19 -2.46
C GLY A 47 15.12 -0.62 -3.30
N ASN A 48 14.83 -1.88 -3.67
CA ASN A 48 15.71 -2.68 -4.52
C ASN A 48 15.93 -1.98 -5.85
N THR A 49 17.20 -1.60 -6.10
CA THR A 49 17.60 -0.78 -7.26
C THR A 49 17.51 -1.50 -8.62
N SER A 50 17.24 -2.80 -8.62
CA SER A 50 16.99 -3.57 -9.84
C SER A 50 15.66 -3.20 -10.51
N PHE A 51 14.71 -2.73 -9.69
CA PHE A 51 13.36 -2.38 -10.10
C PHE A 51 13.19 -0.86 -10.11
N GLY A 52 12.28 -0.36 -10.94
CA GLY A 52 11.82 1.01 -10.91
C GLY A 52 10.30 1.09 -10.94
N ILE A 53 9.79 2.33 -10.92
CA ILE A 53 8.35 2.63 -10.90
C ILE A 53 7.56 1.85 -11.96
N ASN A 54 8.12 1.72 -13.16
CA ASN A 54 7.44 1.00 -14.24
C ASN A 54 7.29 -0.48 -13.95
N ASP A 55 8.32 -1.11 -13.38
CA ASP A 55 8.30 -2.53 -13.04
C ASP A 55 7.22 -2.81 -11.98
N TYR A 56 7.07 -1.95 -10.97
CA TYR A 56 5.99 -2.07 -9.98
C TYR A 56 4.62 -2.08 -10.63
N ILE A 57 4.38 -1.16 -11.57
CA ILE A 57 3.09 -1.06 -12.24
C ILE A 57 2.84 -2.30 -13.11
N ASP A 58 3.88 -2.83 -13.76
CA ASP A 58 3.79 -4.02 -14.61
C ASP A 58 3.56 -5.31 -13.80
N MET A 59 3.99 -5.35 -12.53
CA MET A 59 3.72 -6.46 -11.60
C MET A 59 2.28 -6.49 -11.07
N MET A 60 1.53 -5.39 -11.13
CA MET A 60 0.16 -5.31 -10.61
C MET A 60 -0.81 -6.20 -11.40
N GLN A 61 -1.54 -7.08 -10.69
CA GLN A 61 -2.55 -7.98 -11.25
C GLN A 61 -3.97 -7.45 -11.08
N THR A 62 -4.23 -6.61 -10.07
CA THR A 62 -5.56 -6.08 -9.78
C THR A 62 -5.83 -4.71 -10.43
N ARG A 63 -4.91 -4.22 -11.26
CA ARG A 63 -4.95 -2.90 -11.89
C ARG A 63 -6.16 -2.74 -12.81
N LYS A 64 -7.14 -1.94 -12.36
CA LYS A 64 -8.33 -1.53 -13.15
C LYS A 64 -8.31 -0.05 -13.58
N VAL A 65 -7.18 0.62 -13.41
CA VAL A 65 -6.97 2.02 -13.79
C VAL A 65 -5.81 2.14 -14.79
N THR A 66 -5.74 3.27 -15.49
CA THR A 66 -4.66 3.50 -16.46
C THR A 66 -3.31 3.59 -15.77
N ARG A 67 -2.23 3.28 -16.51
CA ARG A 67 -0.84 3.47 -16.03
C ARG A 67 -0.60 4.91 -15.55
N LEU A 68 -1.15 5.88 -16.28
CA LEU A 68 -1.06 7.29 -15.93
C LEU A 68 -1.73 7.59 -14.57
N THR A 69 -2.88 6.97 -14.29
CA THR A 69 -3.55 7.09 -12.98
C THR A 69 -2.66 6.55 -11.86
N VAL A 70 -2.02 5.39 -12.06
CA VAL A 70 -1.09 4.82 -11.07
C VAL A 70 0.13 5.72 -10.86
N GLN A 71 0.73 6.23 -11.93
CA GLN A 71 1.87 7.16 -11.84
C GLN A 71 1.51 8.45 -11.10
N ARG A 72 0.32 9.01 -11.36
CA ARG A 72 -0.19 10.18 -10.62
C ARG A 72 -0.40 9.86 -9.15
N PHE A 73 -0.93 8.68 -8.85
CA PHE A 73 -1.10 8.22 -7.47
C PHE A 73 0.25 8.11 -6.76
N ILE A 74 1.24 7.41 -7.33
CA ILE A 74 2.61 7.31 -6.81
C ILE A 74 3.20 8.70 -6.54
N LYS A 75 3.10 9.62 -7.51
CA LYS A 75 3.58 11.00 -7.33
C LYS A 75 2.90 11.69 -6.15
N SER A 76 1.58 11.49 -5.97
CA SER A 76 0.86 12.06 -4.83
C SER A 76 1.35 11.50 -3.49
N ARG A 77 1.70 10.21 -3.45
CA ARG A 77 2.21 9.53 -2.25
C ARG A 77 3.62 9.99 -1.89
N ILE A 78 4.49 10.19 -2.90
CA ILE A 78 5.81 10.83 -2.68
C ILE A 78 5.65 12.24 -2.10
N LEU A 79 4.73 13.05 -2.65
CA LEU A 79 4.46 14.40 -2.15
C LEU A 79 3.87 14.41 -0.73
N ALA A 80 3.09 13.39 -0.37
CA ALA A 80 2.53 13.23 0.96
C ALA A 80 3.57 12.74 2.00
N GLY A 81 4.75 12.27 1.57
CA GLY A 81 5.78 11.71 2.45
C GLY A 81 5.61 10.21 2.73
N ASP A 82 4.68 9.54 2.04
CA ASP A 82 4.42 8.10 2.19
C ASP A 82 5.55 7.27 1.55
N LEU A 83 6.10 7.77 0.44
CA LEU A 83 7.12 7.07 -0.36
C LEU A 83 8.40 7.89 -0.43
N ILE A 84 9.54 7.21 -0.31
CA ILE A 84 10.87 7.81 -0.41
C ILE A 84 11.50 7.38 -1.73
N GLU A 85 12.02 8.35 -2.50
CA GLU A 85 12.81 8.04 -3.68
C GLU A 85 14.21 7.54 -3.26
N VAL A 86 14.50 6.28 -3.56
CA VAL A 86 15.82 5.68 -3.36
C VAL A 86 16.62 5.82 -4.66
N LYS A 87 17.83 6.37 -4.55
CA LYS A 87 18.70 6.55 -5.72
C LYS A 87 19.13 5.19 -6.25
N GLY A 88 18.67 4.82 -7.45
CA GLY A 88 19.09 3.60 -8.11
C GLY A 88 20.56 3.62 -8.53
N ALA A 89 21.15 2.43 -8.71
CA ALA A 89 22.53 2.27 -9.18
C ALA A 89 22.79 2.88 -10.57
N LYS A 90 21.73 3.05 -11.39
CA LYS A 90 21.78 3.76 -12.68
C LYS A 90 21.04 5.09 -12.56
N LYS A 91 21.65 6.16 -13.06
CA LYS A 91 21.21 7.57 -12.96
C LYS A 91 19.75 7.84 -13.40
N SER A 92 19.14 6.96 -14.21
CA SER A 92 17.78 7.09 -14.74
C SER A 92 16.71 6.27 -14.00
N ARG A 93 17.09 5.30 -13.14
CA ARG A 93 16.13 4.42 -12.47
C ARG A 93 15.88 4.92 -11.05
N LYS A 94 14.65 5.39 -10.82
CA LYS A 94 14.13 5.69 -9.49
C LYS A 94 13.41 4.45 -8.96
N THR A 95 13.87 3.96 -7.82
CA THR A 95 13.22 2.93 -7.02
C THR A 95 12.55 3.61 -5.81
N LEU A 96 11.59 2.94 -5.19
CA LEU A 96 10.80 3.49 -4.09
C LEU A 96 10.99 2.63 -2.84
N GLY A 97 11.16 3.29 -1.71
CA GLY A 97 11.01 2.71 -0.38
C GLY A 97 9.78 3.31 0.30
N LEU A 98 9.34 2.67 1.38
CA LEU A 98 8.32 3.22 2.26
C LEU A 98 8.97 4.24 3.21
N SER A 99 8.20 5.21 3.70
CA SER A 99 8.65 6.01 4.83
C SER A 99 8.44 5.26 6.14
N GLN A 100 9.23 5.60 7.17
CA GLN A 100 9.12 4.97 8.48
C GLN A 100 7.68 5.03 9.03
N SER A 101 7.02 6.18 8.90
CA SER A 101 5.63 6.34 9.35
C SER A 101 4.65 5.40 8.64
N LEU A 102 4.89 5.11 7.36
CA LEU A 102 4.08 4.17 6.59
C LEU A 102 4.41 2.71 6.98
N GLU A 103 5.67 2.39 7.18
CA GLU A 103 6.11 1.07 7.68
C GLU A 103 5.50 0.75 9.05
N ASP A 104 5.52 1.70 9.97
CA ASP A 104 4.94 1.56 11.31
C ASP A 104 3.43 1.29 11.22
N ALA A 105 2.72 2.02 10.34
CA ALA A 105 1.29 1.84 10.13
C ALA A 105 0.94 0.48 9.51
N ILE A 106 1.74 0.02 8.54
CA ILE A 106 1.58 -1.32 7.93
C ILE A 106 1.89 -2.41 8.96
N SER A 107 2.92 -2.24 9.77
CA SER A 107 3.31 -3.19 10.82
C SER A 107 2.20 -3.32 11.86
N LEU A 108 1.60 -2.21 12.29
CA LEU A 108 0.42 -2.22 13.16
C LEU A 108 -0.74 -2.97 12.49
N TYR A 109 -1.04 -2.68 11.23
CA TYR A 109 -2.09 -3.37 10.48
C TYR A 109 -1.89 -4.90 10.43
N PHE A 110 -0.67 -5.38 10.13
CA PHE A 110 -0.39 -6.82 10.10
C PHE A 110 -0.43 -7.46 11.50
N SER A 111 -0.09 -6.72 12.55
CA SER A 111 -0.22 -7.20 13.92
C SER A 111 -1.68 -7.43 14.31
N GLU A 112 -2.59 -6.54 13.89
CA GLU A 112 -4.03 -6.66 14.13
C GLU A 112 -4.68 -7.78 13.32
N LEU A 113 -4.10 -8.18 12.18
CA LEU A 113 -4.56 -9.31 11.37
C LEU A 113 -4.18 -10.67 11.94
N SER A 114 -3.16 -10.72 12.79
CA SER A 114 -2.58 -11.97 13.32
C SER A 114 -3.24 -12.44 14.63
N VAL A 115 -4.28 -11.72 15.08
CA VAL A 115 -5.10 -11.98 16.27
C VAL A 115 -6.47 -12.49 15.83
#